data_AF-A0A6A4NH75-F1
#
_entry.id   AF-A0A6A4NH75-F1
#
_cell.length_a   1.000
_cell.length_b   1.000
_cell.length_c   1.000
_cell.angle_alpha   90.00
_cell.angle_beta   90.00
_cell.angle_gamma   90.00
#
_symmetry.space_group_name_H-M   'P 1'
#
loop_
_entity.id
_entity.type
_entity.pdbx_description
1 polymer ?
#
loop_
_entity_poly.entity_id
_entity_poly.type
_entity_poly.pdbx_seq_one_letter_code
_entity_poly.pdbx_strand_id
1 'polypeptide(L)'
;MLTNPIFLYLNEHFMIKKMLMQNTAPAPPPPGDSEKQGVTFKISGDATMFLGRKFLGAHDTLNDNLGRHYYKDCLIEGSIDFIF
;
A
#
# COMPACT_ATOMS: atom_id res chain seq x y z
N MET A 1 -2.91 -3.49 -15.96
CA MET A 1 -3.23 -4.77 -15.31
C MET A 1 -2.78 -4.61 -13.86
N LEU A 2 -3.71 -4.42 -12.92
CA LEU A 2 -3.34 -4.33 -11.51
C LEU A 2 -2.83 -5.70 -11.07
N THR A 3 -1.54 -5.79 -10.74
CA THR A 3 -0.96 -6.98 -10.13
C THR A 3 -1.62 -7.25 -8.78
N ASN A 4 -1.79 -8.52 -8.42
CA ASN A 4 -2.34 -8.89 -7.12
C ASN A 4 -1.54 -8.23 -5.98
N PRO A 5 -2.21 -7.64 -4.98
CA PRO A 5 -1.53 -7.04 -3.85
C PRO A 5 -0.78 -8.09 -3.05
N ILE A 6 0.43 -7.77 -2.58
CA ILE A 6 1.21 -8.66 -1.70
C ILE A 6 0.46 -8.86 -0.37
N PHE A 7 -0.25 -7.82 0.10
CA PHE A 7 -1.07 -7.89 1.30
C PHE A 7 -2.46 -7.31 1.04
N LEU A 8 -3.49 -8.09 1.41
CA LEU A 8 -4.90 -7.70 1.27
C LEU A 8 -5.57 -7.69 2.65
N TYR A 9 -6.20 -6.57 2.99
CA TYR A 9 -7.00 -6.42 4.21
C TYR A 9 -8.46 -6.11 3.86
N LEU A 10 -9.36 -7.01 4.26
CA LEU A 10 -10.81 -6.93 3.94
C LEU A 10 -11.72 -6.83 5.17
N ASN A 11 -11.19 -7.00 6.39
CA ASN A 11 -12.02 -7.04 7.59
C ASN A 11 -12.35 -5.64 8.11
N GLU A 12 -13.57 -5.45 8.59
CA GLU A 12 -14.03 -4.23 9.24
C GLU A 12 -13.53 -4.16 10.70
N HIS A 13 -13.36 -2.94 11.22
CA HIS A 13 -13.00 -2.67 12.62
C HIS A 13 -11.69 -3.32 13.11
N PHE A 14 -10.64 -3.28 12.29
CA PHE A 14 -9.36 -3.89 12.65
C PHE A 14 -8.27 -2.86 13.00
N MET A 15 -7.43 -3.22 13.97
CA MET A 15 -6.26 -2.45 14.38
C MET A 15 -4.99 -3.26 14.15
N ILE A 16 -4.11 -2.79 13.26
CA ILE A 16 -2.81 -3.42 13.03
C ILE A 16 -1.75 -2.70 13.86
N LYS A 17 -1.19 -3.40 14.83
CA LYS A 17 -0.07 -2.92 15.67
C LYS A 17 1.19 -3.73 15.32
N LYS A 18 2.27 -3.02 15.02
CA LYS A 18 3.65 -3.55 14.82
C LYS A 18 3.83 -4.53 13.64
N MET A 19 3.73 -4.03 12.41
CA MET A 19 4.20 -4.72 11.20
C MET A 19 4.93 -3.76 10.25
N LEU A 20 6.00 -4.24 9.61
CA LEU A 20 6.66 -3.63 8.45
C LEU A 20 6.15 -4.33 7.20
N MET A 21 5.92 -3.53 6.17
CA MET A 21 5.16 -3.88 4.99
C MET A 21 5.92 -3.30 3.79
N GLN A 22 6.64 -4.14 3.04
CA GLN A 22 7.55 -3.70 1.98
C GLN A 22 7.42 -4.52 0.69
N ASN A 23 7.31 -3.81 -0.45
CA ASN A 23 7.57 -4.36 -1.77
C ASN A 23 9.04 -4.21 -2.11
N THR A 24 9.67 -5.28 -2.61
CA THR A 24 11.05 -5.22 -3.13
C THR A 24 11.10 -5.20 -4.67
N ALA A 25 9.95 -5.04 -5.33
CA ALA A 25 9.89 -4.82 -6.76
C ALA A 25 10.79 -3.61 -7.14
N PRO A 26 11.55 -3.72 -8.24
CA PRO A 26 12.46 -2.66 -8.65
C PRO A 26 11.68 -1.39 -8.98
N ALA A 27 12.33 -0.25 -8.73
CA ALA A 27 11.83 1.04 -9.18
C ALA A 27 11.59 1.02 -10.70
N PRO A 28 10.65 1.83 -11.20
CA PRO A 28 10.30 1.84 -12.60
C PRO A 28 11.53 2.16 -13.45
N PRO A 29 11.66 1.50 -14.62
CA PRO A 29 12.57 1.98 -15.64
C PRO A 29 12.18 3.39 -16.14
N PRO A 30 13.08 4.09 -16.86
CA PRO A 30 12.80 5.41 -17.43
C PRO A 30 11.50 5.45 -18.25
N PRO A 31 10.92 6.64 -18.47
CA PRO A 31 9.67 6.79 -19.22
C PRO A 31 9.74 6.10 -20.59
N GLY A 32 8.83 5.14 -20.85
CA GLY A 32 8.72 4.45 -22.13
C GLY A 32 8.97 2.93 -22.11
N ASP A 33 9.43 2.38 -20.98
CA ASP A 33 9.50 0.93 -20.79
C ASP A 33 8.20 0.39 -20.16
N SER A 34 7.83 -0.85 -20.47
CA SER A 34 6.62 -1.47 -19.89
C SER A 34 6.77 -1.62 -18.37
N GLU A 35 6.06 -0.77 -17.62
CA GLU A 35 6.12 -0.71 -16.16
C GLU A 35 5.83 -2.08 -15.53
N LYS A 36 6.68 -2.50 -14.59
CA LYS A 36 6.31 -3.50 -13.59
C LYS A 36 5.51 -2.82 -12.49
N GLN A 37 4.26 -2.51 -12.79
CA GLN A 37 3.29 -2.05 -11.77
C GLN A 37 3.10 -3.14 -10.72
N GLY A 38 2.98 -2.74 -9.46
CA GLY A 38 3.16 -3.63 -8.33
C GLY A 38 2.41 -3.14 -7.11
N VAL A 39 1.07 -3.27 -7.10
CA VAL A 39 0.28 -2.91 -5.91
C VAL A 39 0.83 -3.65 -4.69
N THR A 40 1.25 -2.92 -3.67
CA THR A 40 1.89 -3.57 -2.52
C THR A 40 0.88 -3.91 -1.45
N PHE A 41 0.03 -2.94 -1.10
CA PHE A 41 -0.98 -3.05 -0.06
C PHE A 41 -2.34 -2.66 -0.63
N LYS A 42 -3.35 -3.52 -0.47
CA LYS A 42 -4.75 -3.13 -0.74
C LYS A 42 -5.56 -3.22 0.54
N ILE A 43 -6.19 -2.11 0.91
CA ILE A 43 -7.07 -2.00 2.07
C ILE A 43 -8.50 -1.77 1.57
N SER A 44 -9.46 -2.57 2.03
CA SER A 44 -10.87 -2.45 1.63
C SER A 44 -11.86 -2.66 2.78
N GLY A 45 -11.39 -2.62 4.03
CA GLY A 45 -12.21 -2.85 5.22
C GLY A 45 -12.57 -1.54 5.92
N ASP A 46 -13.83 -1.32 6.27
CA ASP A 46 -14.27 -0.07 6.92
C ASP A 46 -13.78 0.07 8.37
N ALA A 47 -13.58 1.31 8.81
CA ALA A 47 -13.11 1.71 10.13
C ALA A 47 -11.77 1.05 10.53
N THR A 48 -10.82 0.98 9.59
CA THR A 48 -9.48 0.41 9.83
C THR A 48 -8.51 1.48 10.35
N MET A 49 -7.72 1.16 11.37
CA MET A 49 -6.72 2.08 11.93
C MET A 49 -5.31 1.49 11.91
N PHE A 50 -4.36 2.26 11.37
CA PHE A 50 -2.94 1.98 11.33
C PHE A 50 -2.18 2.97 12.22
N LEU A 51 -1.47 2.46 13.24
CA LEU A 51 -0.70 3.27 14.18
C LEU A 51 0.81 2.92 14.12
N GLY A 52 1.67 3.86 13.75
CA GLY A 52 3.12 3.67 13.79
C GLY A 52 3.67 2.74 12.70
N ARG A 53 2.98 2.59 11.56
CA ARG A 53 3.28 1.59 10.52
C ARG A 53 4.20 2.15 9.43
N LYS A 54 4.89 1.27 8.70
CA LYS A 54 5.70 1.62 7.54
C LYS A 54 5.23 0.84 6.32
N PHE A 55 4.82 1.55 5.27
CA PHE A 55 4.44 1.01 3.97
C PHE A 55 5.48 1.47 2.96
N LEU A 56 6.28 0.55 2.42
CA LEU A 56 7.39 0.87 1.53
C LEU A 56 7.16 0.20 0.17
N GLY A 57 7.21 0.97 -0.91
CA GLY A 57 7.06 0.50 -2.27
C GLY A 57 7.67 1.47 -3.29
N ALA A 58 7.42 1.24 -4.58
CA ALA A 58 7.91 2.08 -5.66
C ALA A 58 6.75 2.64 -6.50
N HIS A 59 5.96 1.78 -7.15
CA HIS A 59 4.66 2.14 -7.73
C HIS A 59 3.54 1.54 -6.90
N ASP A 60 2.37 2.18 -6.86
CA ASP A 60 1.14 1.63 -6.29
C ASP A 60 1.34 1.10 -4.87
N THR A 61 2.04 1.87 -4.03
CA THR A 61 2.48 1.39 -2.71
C THR A 61 1.29 1.04 -1.82
N LEU A 62 0.33 1.95 -1.68
CA LEU A 62 -0.87 1.75 -0.88
C LEU A 62 -2.12 2.06 -1.72
N ASN A 63 -2.90 1.02 -1.98
CA ASN A 63 -4.24 1.10 -2.54
C ASN A 63 -5.25 1.22 -1.39
N ASP A 64 -5.72 2.44 -1.13
CA ASP A 64 -6.74 2.79 -0.15
C ASP A 64 -8.13 2.75 -0.83
N ASN A 65 -8.61 1.52 -1.06
CA ASN A 65 -9.72 1.27 -1.98
C ASN A 65 -11.11 1.68 -1.46
N LEU A 66 -11.55 1.08 -0.35
CA LEU A 66 -12.94 1.19 0.13
C LEU A 66 -13.00 1.16 1.65
N GLY A 67 -13.79 2.06 2.23
CA GLY A 67 -13.98 2.18 3.67
C GLY A 67 -13.28 3.41 4.24
N ARG A 68 -13.44 3.63 5.55
CA ARG A 68 -12.75 4.69 6.29
C ARG A 68 -11.48 4.14 6.91
N HIS A 69 -10.33 4.68 6.50
CA HIS A 69 -9.05 4.29 7.07
C HIS A 69 -8.39 5.48 7.80
N TYR A 70 -7.78 5.20 8.94
CA TYR A 70 -7.05 6.19 9.73
C TYR A 70 -5.59 5.79 9.89
N TYR A 71 -4.68 6.66 9.45
CA TYR A 71 -3.23 6.48 9.54
C TYR A 71 -2.65 7.51 10.50
N LYS A 72 -2.04 7.06 11.59
CA LYS A 72 -1.37 7.95 12.56
C LYS A 72 0.04 7.46 12.85
N ASP A 73 0.99 8.40 12.84
CA ASP A 73 2.42 8.15 13.04
C ASP A 73 3.00 7.13 12.05
N CYS A 74 2.43 7.03 10.85
CA CYS A 74 2.84 6.09 9.81
C CYS A 74 3.82 6.74 8.80
N LEU A 75 4.73 5.94 8.24
CA LEU A 75 5.54 6.27 7.07
C LEU A 75 4.97 5.52 5.86
N ILE A 76 4.67 6.25 4.79
CA ILE A 76 4.31 5.66 3.50
C ILE A 76 5.31 6.22 2.49
N GLU A 77 6.11 5.35 1.88
CA GLU A 77 7.17 5.70 0.94
C GLU A 77 6.92 5.03 -0.40
N GLY A 78 6.91 5.83 -1.47
CA GLY A 78 6.83 5.36 -2.85
C GLY A 78 7.14 6.48 -3.84
N SER A 79 7.19 6.12 -5.13
CA SER A 79 7.56 6.99 -6.24
C SER A 79 6.35 7.52 -6.99
N ILE A 80 5.53 6.65 -7.58
CA ILE A 80 4.35 7.03 -8.40
C ILE A 80 3.11 6.39 -7.80
N ASP A 81 2.03 7.17 -7.72
CA ASP A 81 0.73 6.77 -7.19
C ASP A 81 0.85 5.96 -5.89
N PHE A 82 1.70 6.43 -4.98
CA PHE A 82 2.09 5.67 -3.79
C PHE A 82 0.97 5.60 -2.75
N ILE A 83 -0.05 6.46 -2.86
CA ILE A 83 -1.35 6.35 -2.20
C ILE A 83 -2.42 6.66 -3.27
N PHE A 84 -3.36 5.75 -3.48
CA PHE A 84 -4.41 5.87 -4.50
C PHE A 84 -5.66 5.06 -4.16
#